data_AF-A0A7C9AJF7-F1
#
_entry.id   AF-A0A7C9AJF7-F1
#
_cell.length_a   1.000
_cell.length_b   1.000
_cell.length_c   1.000
_cell.angle_alpha   90.00
_cell.angle_beta   90.00
_cell.angle_gamma   90.00
#
_symmetry.space_group_name_H-M   'P 1'
#
loop_
_entity.id
_entity.type
_entity.pdbx_description
1 polymer ?
#
loop_
_entity_poly.entity_id
_entity_poly.type
_entity_poly.pdbx_seq_one_letter_code
_entity_poly.pdbx_strand_id
1 'polypeptide(L)'
;MKDLLMNQYHFPANAIRVLTEENDPHRVPTKENMEEGFRWLVKGCKPGDSLVFYFSGHGLRQPDFDDDEVDGFDETLCPVDFKTKGLILDNDINAMIVSPLTKGVTLHAIIDACYSGTILDLEYLYNLKERRWLDNRPPSGAKKCTNGGRAICFSACRDDQMATDTNVRDKSSFCTIVM
;
A
#
# COMPACT_ATOMS: atom_id res chain seq x y z
N MET A 1 -9.88 10.97 -5.74
CA MET A 1 -9.48 10.81 -4.32
C MET A 1 -9.30 12.14 -3.58
N LYS A 2 -8.45 13.06 -4.04
CA LYS A 2 -8.21 14.36 -3.37
C LYS A 2 -9.48 15.12 -2.98
N ASP A 3 -10.40 15.30 -3.93
CA ASP A 3 -11.65 16.03 -3.68
C ASP A 3 -12.55 15.33 -2.66
N LEU A 4 -12.53 14.00 -2.60
CA LEU A 4 -13.26 13.23 -1.59
C LEU A 4 -12.70 13.53 -0.19
N LEU A 5 -11.38 13.47 -0.04
CA LEU A 5 -10.71 13.76 1.23
C LEU A 5 -10.97 15.19 1.71
N MET A 6 -10.95 16.17 0.80
CA MET A 6 -11.21 17.57 1.14
C MET A 6 -12.68 17.83 1.46
N ASN A 7 -13.60 17.36 0.61
CA ASN A 7 -15.01 17.77 0.67
C ASN A 7 -15.84 16.94 1.66
N GLN A 8 -15.52 15.65 1.83
CA GLN A 8 -16.28 14.75 2.71
C GLN A 8 -15.57 14.49 4.04
N TYR A 9 -14.24 14.39 4.02
CA TYR A 9 -13.44 14.09 5.22
C TYR A 9 -12.69 15.31 5.77
N HIS A 10 -12.88 16.48 5.17
CA HIS A 10 -12.36 17.76 5.65
C HIS A 10 -10.83 17.81 5.84
N PHE A 11 -10.08 17.03 5.07
CA PHE A 11 -8.63 17.15 5.03
C PHE A 11 -8.24 18.51 4.44
N PRO A 12 -7.37 19.29 5.09
CA PRO A 12 -6.93 20.57 4.55
C PRO A 12 -6.04 20.33 3.34
N ALA A 13 -6.17 21.17 2.31
CA ALA A 13 -5.48 20.98 1.03
C ALA A 13 -3.95 20.91 1.15
N ASN A 14 -3.36 21.61 2.13
CA ASN A 14 -1.93 21.60 2.42
C ASN A 14 -1.44 20.33 3.14
N ALA A 15 -2.34 19.49 3.66
CA ALA A 15 -2.05 18.18 4.22
C ALA A 15 -2.25 17.05 3.20
N ILE A 16 -2.43 17.36 1.92
CA ILE A 16 -2.54 16.37 0.84
C ILE A 16 -1.42 16.59 -0.15
N ARG A 17 -0.53 15.60 -0.26
CA ARG A 17 0.50 15.53 -1.31
C ARG A 17 0.00 14.59 -2.41
N VAL A 18 0.02 15.06 -3.65
CA VAL A 18 -0.38 14.28 -4.82
C VAL A 18 0.80 14.17 -5.76
N LEU A 19 1.14 12.94 -6.13
CA LEU A 19 2.13 12.63 -7.15
C LEU A 19 1.40 12.12 -8.40
N THR A 20 1.64 12.75 -9.54
CA THR A 20 1.04 12.49 -10.86
C THR A 20 2.02 12.88 -11.96
N GLU A 21 1.88 12.31 -13.15
CA GLU A 21 2.70 12.63 -14.34
C GLU A 21 2.38 14.02 -14.96
N GLU A 22 2.01 14.99 -14.13
CA GLU A 22 1.73 16.37 -14.55
C GLU A 22 3.01 17.21 -14.64
N ASN A 23 2.88 18.47 -15.08
CA ASN A 23 3.99 19.35 -15.48
C ASN A 23 4.98 19.76 -14.36
N ASP A 24 4.82 19.31 -13.11
CA ASP A 24 5.72 19.60 -12.00
C ASP A 24 6.66 18.40 -11.74
N PRO A 25 7.98 18.50 -12.03
CA PRO A 25 8.94 17.42 -11.80
C PRO A 25 8.97 16.88 -10.37
N HIS A 26 8.65 17.71 -9.36
CA HIS A 26 8.60 17.29 -7.95
C HIS A 26 7.33 16.50 -7.61
N ARG A 27 6.38 16.44 -8.53
CA ARG A 27 5.14 15.67 -8.38
C ARG A 27 5.10 14.44 -9.26
N VAL A 28 6.06 14.24 -10.16
CA VAL A 28 6.14 13.01 -10.94
C VAL A 28 6.38 11.82 -9.99
N PRO A 29 5.67 10.69 -10.12
CA PRO A 29 5.84 9.52 -9.26
C PRO A 29 7.10 8.72 -9.63
N THR A 30 8.27 9.36 -9.49
CA THR A 30 9.58 8.68 -9.52
C THR A 30 9.79 7.91 -8.22
N LYS A 31 10.69 6.93 -8.23
CA LYS A 31 11.01 6.15 -7.02
C LYS A 31 11.37 7.07 -5.85
N GLU A 32 12.24 8.04 -6.11
CA GLU A 32 12.69 9.03 -5.11
C GLU A 32 11.53 9.87 -4.56
N ASN A 33 10.66 10.39 -5.42
CA ASN A 33 9.53 11.23 -4.99
C ASN A 33 8.48 10.42 -4.21
N MET A 34 8.23 9.17 -4.61
CA MET A 34 7.32 8.26 -3.90
C MET A 34 7.83 7.95 -2.50
N GLU A 35 9.11 7.57 -2.37
CA GLU A 35 9.75 7.31 -1.09
C GLU A 35 9.80 8.56 -0.18
N GLU A 36 10.04 9.75 -0.75
CA GLU A 36 9.92 11.00 0.00
C GLU A 36 8.47 11.24 0.46
N GLY A 37 7.49 10.94 -0.40
CA GLY A 37 6.07 11.00 -0.07
C GLY A 37 5.71 10.09 1.11
N PHE A 38 6.22 8.86 1.13
CA PHE A 38 6.03 7.93 2.24
C PHE A 38 6.60 8.47 3.55
N ARG A 39 7.86 8.92 3.53
CA ARG A 39 8.50 9.53 4.71
C ARG A 39 7.77 10.77 5.18
N TRP A 40 7.29 11.60 4.25
CA TRP A 40 6.48 12.78 4.57
C TRP A 40 5.15 12.42 5.24
N LEU A 41 4.47 11.37 4.76
CA LEU A 41 3.15 10.96 5.26
C LEU A 41 3.16 10.62 6.75
N VAL A 42 4.20 9.93 7.23
CA VAL A 42 4.33 9.53 8.64
C VAL A 42 5.11 10.54 9.48
N LYS A 43 5.69 11.58 8.88
CA LYS A 43 6.58 12.50 9.58
C LYS A 43 5.83 13.28 10.65
N GLY A 44 6.22 13.07 11.91
CA GLY A 44 5.70 13.84 13.04
C GLY A 44 4.25 13.50 13.41
N CYS A 45 3.74 12.35 12.97
CA CYS A 45 2.42 11.85 13.37
C CYS A 45 2.30 11.71 14.89
N LYS A 46 1.12 12.04 15.42
CA LYS A 46 0.80 12.03 16.85
C LYS A 46 -0.44 11.19 17.12
N PRO A 47 -0.63 10.70 18.36
CA PRO A 47 -1.87 10.00 18.73
C PRO A 47 -3.11 10.83 18.35
N GLY A 48 -4.05 10.21 17.62
CA GLY A 48 -5.25 10.85 17.08
C GLY A 48 -5.18 11.17 15.58
N ASP A 49 -3.99 11.13 14.97
CA ASP A 49 -3.84 11.38 13.53
C ASP A 49 -4.41 10.22 12.69
N SER A 50 -5.09 10.59 11.61
CA SER A 50 -5.59 9.66 10.58
C SER A 50 -4.89 9.95 9.25
N LEU A 51 -4.04 9.03 8.84
CA LEU A 51 -3.27 9.10 7.60
C LEU A 51 -4.02 8.37 6.49
N VAL A 52 -3.90 8.86 5.25
CA VAL A 52 -4.44 8.19 4.07
C VAL A 52 -3.32 8.03 3.05
N PHE A 53 -3.08 6.78 2.63
CA PHE A 53 -2.25 6.46 1.49
C PHE A 53 -3.15 5.93 0.38
N TYR A 54 -3.10 6.55 -0.80
CA TYR A 54 -3.82 6.09 -1.98
C TYR A 54 -2.83 5.89 -3.12
N PHE A 55 -2.85 4.71 -3.72
CA PHE A 55 -2.08 4.39 -4.91
C PHE A 55 -2.99 3.79 -5.97
N SER A 56 -2.80 4.22 -7.21
CA SER A 56 -3.42 3.61 -8.37
C SER A 56 -2.39 3.58 -9.49
N GLY A 57 -2.12 2.40 -10.02
CA GLY A 57 -1.04 2.19 -10.97
C GLY A 57 -0.66 0.73 -11.12
N HIS A 58 0.52 0.49 -11.67
CA HIS A 58 1.03 -0.87 -11.85
C HIS A 58 1.65 -1.40 -10.56
N GLY A 59 1.25 -2.63 -10.22
CA GLY A 59 1.96 -3.49 -9.28
C GLY A 59 2.54 -4.69 -10.02
N LEU A 60 3.71 -5.13 -9.60
CA LEU A 60 4.39 -6.31 -10.10
C LEU A 60 4.80 -7.18 -8.92
N ARG A 61 5.25 -8.40 -9.19
CA ARG A 61 5.82 -9.29 -8.18
C ARG A 61 7.20 -9.80 -8.61
N GLN A 62 8.05 -10.10 -7.65
CA GLN A 62 9.35 -10.74 -7.88
C GLN A 62 9.52 -11.91 -6.90
N PRO A 63 10.36 -12.92 -7.21
CA PRO A 63 10.62 -14.00 -6.27
C PRO A 63 11.20 -13.45 -4.96
N ASP A 64 10.64 -13.90 -3.84
CA ASP A 64 11.19 -13.68 -2.51
C ASP A 64 12.43 -14.60 -2.30
N PHE A 65 13.46 -14.06 -1.67
CA PHE A 65 14.72 -14.75 -1.38
C PHE A 65 15.03 -14.88 0.12
N ASP A 66 14.25 -14.27 1.01
CA ASP A 66 14.43 -14.33 2.46
C ASP A 66 13.31 -15.05 3.23
N ASP A 67 12.34 -15.62 2.50
CA ASP A 67 11.25 -16.47 3.01
C ASP A 67 10.35 -15.70 3.99
N ASP A 68 10.19 -14.41 3.71
CA ASP A 68 9.34 -13.51 4.45
C ASP A 68 7.94 -13.31 3.82
N GLU A 69 7.68 -13.96 2.69
CA GLU A 69 6.35 -14.03 2.09
C GLU A 69 5.75 -15.45 2.10
N VAL A 70 4.43 -15.53 2.40
CA VAL A 70 3.73 -16.83 2.52
C VAL A 70 3.61 -17.56 1.18
N ASP A 71 3.53 -16.82 0.08
CA ASP A 71 3.42 -17.36 -1.28
C ASP A 71 4.77 -17.39 -2.03
N GLY A 72 5.83 -16.83 -1.42
CA GLY A 72 7.18 -16.77 -1.95
C GLY A 72 7.43 -15.67 -3.00
N PHE A 73 6.64 -14.60 -3.02
CA PHE A 73 6.85 -13.46 -3.91
C PHE A 73 6.73 -12.13 -3.18
N ASP A 74 7.69 -11.20 -3.35
CA ASP A 74 7.50 -9.81 -2.94
C ASP A 74 6.54 -9.10 -3.91
N GLU A 75 5.59 -8.35 -3.36
CA GLU A 75 4.80 -7.37 -4.07
C GLU A 75 5.56 -6.06 -4.26
N THR A 76 5.26 -5.37 -5.36
CA THR A 76 5.97 -4.14 -5.68
C THR A 76 5.06 -3.07 -6.25
N LEU A 77 5.36 -1.81 -5.92
CA LEU A 77 4.85 -0.65 -6.64
C LEU A 77 5.82 -0.26 -7.75
N CYS A 78 5.26 0.21 -8.86
CA CYS A 78 6.02 0.54 -10.07
C CYS A 78 6.09 2.06 -10.28
N PRO A 79 7.19 2.74 -9.89
CA PRO A 79 7.42 4.14 -10.21
C PRO A 79 7.54 4.38 -11.71
N VAL A 80 7.38 5.62 -12.18
CA VAL A 80 7.50 5.92 -13.62
C VAL A 80 8.90 5.63 -14.18
N ASP A 81 9.93 5.70 -13.33
CA ASP A 81 11.33 5.45 -13.66
C ASP A 81 11.82 4.06 -13.22
N PHE A 82 10.91 3.10 -13.02
CA PHE A 82 11.24 1.75 -12.55
C PHE A 82 12.29 1.03 -13.42
N LYS A 83 12.36 1.33 -14.72
CA LYS A 83 13.33 0.74 -15.64
C LYS A 83 14.78 1.10 -15.29
N THR A 84 15.01 2.25 -14.66
CA THR A 84 16.35 2.75 -14.32
C THR A 84 16.60 2.78 -12.82
N LYS A 85 15.56 2.95 -12.00
CA LYS A 85 15.66 3.02 -10.52
C LYS A 85 15.16 1.77 -9.80
N GLY A 86 14.56 0.84 -10.53
CA GLY A 86 13.94 -0.36 -9.96
C GLY A 86 12.57 -0.10 -9.37
N LEU A 87 11.97 -1.17 -8.86
CA LEU A 87 10.67 -1.19 -8.20
C LEU A 87 10.81 -0.76 -6.73
N ILE A 88 9.68 -0.51 -6.06
CA ILE A 88 9.62 -0.34 -4.60
C ILE A 88 8.96 -1.58 -4.02
N LEU A 89 9.66 -2.30 -3.14
CA LEU A 89 9.18 -3.53 -2.51
C LEU A 89 8.20 -3.20 -1.38
N ASP A 90 7.23 -4.07 -1.15
CA ASP A 90 6.36 -4.12 0.02
C ASP A 90 7.11 -3.99 1.35
N ASN A 91 8.23 -4.68 1.51
CA ASN A 91 9.12 -4.62 2.65
C ASN A 91 9.62 -3.18 2.92
N ASP A 92 10.03 -2.47 1.86
CA ASP A 92 10.44 -1.07 1.93
C ASP A 92 9.25 -0.16 2.27
N ILE A 93 8.07 -0.44 1.69
CA ILE A 93 6.84 0.31 1.97
C ILE A 93 6.43 0.14 3.43
N ASN A 94 6.41 -1.08 3.95
CA ASN A 94 6.10 -1.38 5.34
C ASN A 94 7.06 -0.64 6.28
N ALA A 95 8.36 -0.74 6.03
CA ALA A 95 9.37 -0.05 6.82
C ALA A 95 9.17 1.47 6.85
N MET A 96 8.68 2.06 5.75
CA MET A 96 8.47 3.51 5.65
C MET A 96 7.12 4.00 6.20
N ILE A 97 6.02 3.26 6.04
CA ILE A 97 4.67 3.77 6.38
C ILE A 97 3.89 2.94 7.40
N VAL A 98 4.27 1.68 7.67
CA VAL A 98 3.57 0.79 8.61
C VAL A 98 4.33 0.69 9.93
N SER A 99 5.59 0.26 9.87
CA SER A 99 6.47 0.10 11.03
C SER A 99 6.57 1.38 11.90
N PRO A 100 6.63 2.60 11.35
CA PRO A 100 6.74 3.83 12.15
C PRO A 100 5.47 4.25 12.89
N LEU A 101 4.31 3.63 12.62
CA LEU A 101 3.03 4.06 13.17
C LEU A 101 2.99 3.85 14.68
N THR A 102 2.94 4.96 15.42
CA THR A 102 2.89 4.95 16.88
C THR A 102 1.47 4.83 17.41
N LYS A 103 1.35 4.49 18.70
CA LYS A 103 0.06 4.30 19.37
C LYS A 103 -0.91 5.46 19.14
N GLY A 104 -2.10 5.13 18.66
CA GLY A 104 -3.18 6.10 18.40
C GLY A 104 -3.14 6.74 17.02
N VAL A 105 -2.13 6.47 16.19
CA VAL A 105 -2.11 6.82 14.77
C VAL A 105 -2.80 5.72 13.98
N THR A 106 -3.64 6.10 13.01
CA THR A 106 -4.28 5.14 12.08
C THR A 106 -3.90 5.48 10.64
N LEU A 107 -3.34 4.51 9.91
CA LEU A 107 -3.14 4.57 8.47
C LEU A 107 -4.27 3.86 7.75
N HIS A 108 -4.87 4.53 6.76
CA HIS A 108 -5.81 3.93 5.81
C HIS A 108 -5.14 3.91 4.43
N ALA A 109 -4.75 2.73 3.98
CA ALA A 109 -4.19 2.49 2.67
C ALA A 109 -5.27 1.97 1.72
N ILE A 110 -5.30 2.52 0.51
CA ILE A 110 -6.22 2.13 -0.55
C ILE A 110 -5.37 1.93 -1.80
N ILE A 111 -5.25 0.68 -2.24
CA ILE A 111 -4.31 0.29 -3.29
C ILE A 111 -5.08 -0.32 -4.45
N ASP A 112 -5.08 0.40 -5.56
CA ASP A 112 -5.69 0.01 -6.82
C ASP A 112 -4.58 -0.40 -7.81
N ALA A 113 -4.05 -1.60 -7.59
CA ALA A 113 -2.97 -2.19 -8.39
C ALA A 113 -3.12 -3.72 -8.44
N CYS A 114 -2.47 -4.36 -9.42
CA CYS A 114 -2.29 -5.82 -9.42
C CYS A 114 -1.36 -6.23 -8.28
N TYR A 115 -1.52 -7.44 -7.74
CA TYR A 115 -0.63 -7.96 -6.70
C TYR A 115 -0.53 -6.98 -5.51
N SER A 116 -1.69 -6.62 -4.96
CA SER A 116 -1.78 -5.56 -3.94
C SER A 116 -2.42 -6.04 -2.63
N GLY A 117 -2.76 -7.32 -2.52
CA GLY A 117 -3.36 -7.92 -1.34
C GLY A 117 -2.43 -7.87 -0.14
N THR A 118 -1.13 -8.04 -0.38
CA THR A 118 -0.07 -8.07 0.64
C THR A 118 0.94 -6.94 0.54
N ILE A 119 0.76 -5.93 -0.32
CA ILE A 119 1.69 -4.79 -0.53
C ILE A 119 2.14 -3.98 0.72
N LEU A 120 1.50 -4.18 1.87
CA LEU A 120 1.86 -3.56 3.14
C LEU A 120 2.33 -4.56 4.21
N ASP A 121 2.43 -5.85 3.89
CA ASP A 121 2.98 -6.87 4.77
C ASP A 121 2.28 -6.99 6.13
N LEU A 122 0.98 -6.76 6.13
CA LEU A 122 0.20 -6.78 7.35
C LEU A 122 -0.12 -8.22 7.77
N GLU A 123 -0.07 -8.48 9.07
CA GLU A 123 -0.12 -9.83 9.66
C GLU A 123 -1.47 -10.54 9.46
N TYR A 124 -2.55 -9.82 9.18
CA TYR A 124 -3.90 -10.37 9.10
C TYR A 124 -4.64 -9.95 7.84
N LEU A 125 -4.98 -10.91 7.00
CA LEU A 125 -5.79 -10.71 5.79
C LEU A 125 -7.24 -11.12 6.06
N TYR A 126 -8.20 -10.27 5.71
CA TYR A 126 -9.61 -10.65 5.78
C TYR A 126 -10.11 -11.15 4.42
N ASN A 127 -10.46 -12.44 4.37
CA ASN A 127 -11.07 -13.04 3.19
C ASN A 127 -12.58 -12.81 3.20
N LEU A 128 -13.06 -11.90 2.35
CA LEU A 128 -14.50 -11.58 2.25
C LEU A 128 -15.38 -12.78 1.85
N LYS A 129 -14.86 -13.69 1.02
CA LYS A 129 -15.61 -14.84 0.52
C LYS A 129 -15.85 -15.87 1.62
N GLU A 130 -14.82 -16.14 2.40
CA GLU A 130 -14.84 -17.09 3.52
C GLU A 130 -15.30 -16.44 4.83
N ARG A 131 -15.39 -15.10 4.85
CA ARG A 131 -15.79 -14.28 6.01
C ARG A 131 -14.95 -14.59 7.25
N ARG A 132 -13.63 -14.76 7.04
CA ARG A 132 -12.68 -15.10 8.11
C ARG A 132 -11.36 -14.36 7.92
N TRP A 133 -10.66 -14.22 9.04
CA TRP A 133 -9.27 -13.79 9.07
C TRP A 133 -8.35 -14.93 8.69
N LEU A 134 -7.32 -14.60 7.91
CA LEU A 134 -6.20 -15.45 7.55
C LEU A 134 -4.95 -14.88 8.24
N ASP A 135 -4.05 -15.79 8.60
CA ASP A 135 -2.75 -15.46 9.16
C ASP A 135 -1.78 -15.26 8.00
N ASN A 136 -1.17 -14.08 7.93
CA ASN A 136 -0.18 -13.69 6.94
C ASN A 136 1.17 -13.35 7.60
N ARG A 137 1.44 -13.92 8.77
CA ARG A 137 2.74 -13.71 9.42
C ARG A 137 3.84 -14.42 8.62
N PRO A 138 4.99 -13.76 8.43
CA PRO A 138 6.08 -14.28 7.60
C PRO A 138 6.63 -15.59 8.18
N PRO A 139 6.88 -16.62 7.35
CA PRO A 139 7.49 -17.89 7.78
C PRO A 139 8.86 -17.71 8.44
N SER A 140 9.66 -16.76 7.93
CA SER A 140 10.96 -16.37 8.50
C SER A 140 10.91 -15.86 9.94
N GLY A 141 9.72 -15.46 10.42
CA GLY A 141 9.53 -14.81 11.71
C GLY A 141 9.95 -13.34 11.71
N ALA A 142 10.15 -12.74 10.53
CA ALA A 142 10.33 -11.29 10.38
C ALA A 142 9.19 -10.52 11.06
N LYS A 143 9.50 -9.35 11.62
CA LYS A 143 8.51 -8.54 12.33
C LYS A 143 8.02 -7.42 11.43
N LYS A 144 6.94 -7.68 10.69
CA LYS A 144 6.29 -6.75 9.74
C LYS A 144 5.13 -5.95 10.37
N CYS A 145 5.23 -5.56 11.65
CA CYS A 145 4.12 -4.95 12.42
C CYS A 145 4.31 -3.45 12.72
N THR A 146 3.22 -2.77 13.09
CA THR A 146 3.27 -1.36 13.53
C THR A 146 3.99 -1.17 14.88
N ASN A 147 4.42 0.06 15.19
CA ASN A 147 4.90 0.44 16.54
C ASN A 147 3.75 0.85 17.49
N GLY A 148 2.66 0.06 17.47
CA GLY A 148 1.47 0.24 18.31
C GLY A 148 0.35 1.07 17.70
N GLY A 149 0.57 1.64 16.51
CA GLY A 149 -0.48 2.23 15.68
C GLY A 149 -1.36 1.18 15.00
N ARG A 150 -2.25 1.63 14.12
CA ARG A 150 -3.11 0.76 13.31
C ARG A 150 -2.90 1.04 11.83
N ALA A 151 -2.73 -0.01 11.04
CA ALA A 151 -2.74 0.08 9.58
C ALA A 151 -3.96 -0.67 9.06
N ILE A 152 -4.65 -0.10 8.08
CA ILE A 152 -5.77 -0.74 7.42
C ILE A 152 -5.54 -0.62 5.92
N CYS A 153 -5.46 -1.74 5.21
CA CYS A 153 -5.33 -1.76 3.75
C CYS A 153 -6.63 -2.23 3.10
N PHE A 154 -7.03 -1.55 2.02
CA PHE A 154 -8.06 -1.98 1.09
C PHE A 154 -7.41 -2.17 -0.28
N SER A 155 -7.30 -3.41 -0.73
CA SER A 155 -6.75 -3.74 -2.05
C SER A 155 -7.85 -4.05 -3.07
N ALA A 156 -7.61 -3.72 -4.35
CA ALA A 156 -8.53 -4.00 -5.46
C ALA A 156 -8.34 -5.40 -6.08
N CYS A 157 -7.18 -6.04 -5.85
CA CYS A 157 -6.81 -7.34 -6.39
C CYS A 157 -6.28 -8.27 -5.29
N ARG A 158 -6.28 -9.56 -5.61
CA ARG A 158 -5.51 -10.59 -4.89
C ARG A 158 -4.09 -10.67 -5.47
N ASP A 159 -3.20 -11.33 -4.73
CA ASP A 159 -1.81 -11.60 -5.13
C ASP A 159 -1.70 -12.70 -6.22
N ASP A 160 -2.84 -13.31 -6.60
CA ASP A 160 -2.95 -14.34 -7.63
C ASP A 160 -3.49 -13.83 -8.99
N GLN A 161 -3.68 -12.52 -9.21
CA GLN A 161 -4.29 -11.99 -10.45
C GLN A 161 -3.45 -10.93 -11.18
N MET A 162 -3.12 -11.21 -12.46
CA MET A 162 -2.75 -10.19 -13.45
C MET A 162 -3.99 -9.40 -13.88
N ALA A 163 -3.93 -8.06 -13.88
CA ALA A 163 -4.85 -7.28 -14.72
C ALA A 163 -4.49 -7.53 -16.18
N THR A 164 -5.16 -8.50 -16.79
CA THR A 164 -5.24 -8.62 -18.24
C THR A 164 -6.47 -7.87 -18.68
N ASP A 165 -6.33 -6.97 -19.66
CA ASP A 165 -7.44 -6.32 -20.36
C ASP A 165 -8.41 -7.40 -20.86
N THR A 166 -9.48 -7.64 -20.11
CA THR A 166 -10.45 -8.69 -20.42
C THR A 166 -11.84 -8.08 -20.50
N ASN A 167 -12.42 -8.21 -21.69
CA ASN A 167 -13.79 -7.82 -22.02
C ASN A 167 -14.76 -8.07 -20.86
N VAL A 168 -15.42 -6.98 -20.43
CA VAL A 168 -16.64 -6.88 -19.61
C VAL A 168 -17.31 -8.24 -19.36
N ARG A 169 -16.87 -9.02 -18.37
CA ARG A 169 -17.68 -10.11 -17.77
C ARG A 169 -17.21 -10.80 -16.50
N ASP A 170 -15.98 -10.61 -16.00
CA ASP A 170 -15.62 -11.18 -14.70
C ASP A 170 -15.88 -10.21 -13.53
N LYS A 171 -16.99 -10.45 -12.84
CA LYS A 171 -17.39 -9.77 -11.60
C LYS A 171 -16.69 -10.37 -10.38
N SER A 172 -15.37 -10.27 -10.33
CA SER A 172 -14.59 -10.66 -9.15
C SER A 172 -13.87 -9.47 -8.54
N SER A 173 -14.60 -8.39 -8.23
CA SER A 173 -14.09 -7.33 -7.37
C SER A 173 -14.05 -7.84 -5.94
N PHE A 174 -12.88 -8.24 -5.47
CA PHE A 174 -12.64 -8.59 -4.08
C PHE A 174 -11.91 -7.43 -3.42
N CYS A 175 -12.38 -7.01 -2.25
CA CYS A 175 -11.71 -6.03 -1.42
C CYS A 175 -11.12 -6.77 -0.22
N THR A 176 -9.80 -6.98 -0.18
CA THR A 176 -9.16 -7.53 1.03
C THR A 176 -9.04 -6.38 2.02
N ILE A 177 -9.63 -6.55 3.20
CA ILE A 177 -9.38 -5.66 4.34
C ILE A 177 -8.23 -6.28 5.12
N VAL A 178 -7.17 -5.53 5.29
CA VAL A 178 -5.98 -5.99 6.00
C VAL A 178 -5.80 -5.10 7.22
N MET A 179 -5.65 -5.66 8.43
CA MET A 179 -5.58 -4.90 9.69
C MET A 179 -4.33 -5.21 10.50
#